data_AF-A0AB73GZB3-F1
#
_entry.id   AF-A0AB73GZB3-F1
#
_cell.length_a   1.000
_cell.length_b   1.000
_cell.length_c   1.000
_cell.angle_alpha   90.00
_cell.angle_beta   90.00
_cell.angle_gamma   90.00
#
_symmetry.space_group_name_H-M   'P 1'
#
loop_
_entity.id
_entity.type
_entity.pdbx_description
1 polymer ?
#
loop_
_entity_poly.entity_id
_entity_poly.type
_entity_poly.pdbx_seq_one_letter_code
_entity_poly.pdbx_strand_id
1 'polypeptide(L)'
;MHVESVEIFSDQSNMPVIGHLGRQFPGVLVQGDTLHTLCAQAIKALWDRPDVRDELQDLHNKLLSMLAHYKTVFNEHQFALPFVETLMPNYSFRPKFLSDAA
;
A
#
# COMPACT_ATOMS: atom_id res chain seq x y z
N MET A 1 1.40 19.87 19.43
CA MET A 1 2.26 19.43 18.31
C MET A 1 3.44 18.69 18.90
N HIS A 2 3.61 17.41 18.57
CA HIS A 2 4.77 16.61 18.95
C HIS A 2 5.67 16.49 17.72
N VAL A 3 6.98 16.70 17.88
CA VAL A 3 7.96 16.69 16.78
C VAL A 3 9.08 15.75 17.17
N GLU A 4 9.38 14.80 16.29
CA GLU A 4 10.43 13.82 16.47
C GLU A 4 11.10 13.54 15.12
N SER A 5 12.39 13.20 15.14
CA SER A 5 13.10 12.77 13.95
C SER A 5 12.70 11.34 13.59
N VAL A 6 12.45 11.08 12.31
CA VAL A 6 12.13 9.74 11.80
C VAL A 6 13.10 9.37 10.69
N GLU A 7 13.40 8.08 10.58
CA GLU A 7 14.13 7.55 9.43
C GLU A 7 13.18 7.39 8.25
N ILE A 8 13.59 7.83 7.06
CA ILE A 8 12.82 7.70 5.82
C ILE A 8 13.54 6.67 4.95
N PHE A 9 12.93 5.50 4.76
CA PHE A 9 13.46 4.42 3.93
C PHE A 9 13.05 4.58 2.46
N SER A 10 11.93 5.24 2.21
CA SER A 10 11.53 5.70 0.88
C SER A 10 10.69 6.95 0.99
N ASP A 11 11.02 7.94 0.19
CA ASP A 11 10.24 9.15 -0.06
C ASP A 11 9.54 9.10 -1.44
N GLN A 12 9.66 7.96 -2.14
CA GLN A 12 9.03 7.77 -3.44
C GLN A 12 7.54 7.49 -3.25
N SER A 13 6.70 8.16 -4.06
CA SER A 13 5.22 8.12 -4.02
C SER A 13 4.58 8.88 -2.84
N ASN A 14 3.24 9.04 -2.88
CA ASN A 14 2.44 9.66 -1.80
C ASN A 14 2.38 8.81 -0.51
N MET A 15 3.31 7.86 -0.35
CA MET A 15 3.27 6.80 0.66
C MET A 15 4.68 6.51 1.21
N PRO A 16 5.33 7.49 1.85
CA PRO A 16 6.69 7.29 2.32
C PRO A 16 6.74 6.19 3.39
N VAL A 17 7.81 5.39 3.36
CA VAL A 17 8.07 4.34 4.35
C VAL A 17 8.97 4.90 5.42
N ILE A 18 8.46 4.98 6.65
CA ILE A 18 9.12 5.62 7.78
C ILE A 18 9.38 4.66 8.94
N GLY A 19 10.59 4.75 9.50
CA GLY A 19 10.96 4.16 10.78
C GLY A 19 10.69 5.14 11.89
N HIS A 20 9.59 4.94 12.61
CA HIS A 20 9.30 5.71 13.83
C HIS A 20 9.92 5.01 15.04
N LEU A 21 10.49 5.80 15.97
CA LEU A 21 11.09 5.29 17.19
C LEU A 21 10.07 4.47 17.98
N GLY A 22 10.48 3.27 18.41
CA GLY A 22 9.62 2.34 19.16
C GLY A 22 8.78 1.38 18.31
N ARG A 23 8.87 1.42 16.98
CA ARG A 23 8.30 0.36 16.12
C ARG A 23 9.38 -0.62 15.67
N GLN A 24 9.06 -1.92 15.73
CA GLN A 24 9.95 -2.97 15.25
C GLN A 24 10.13 -2.95 13.73
N PHE A 25 9.08 -2.57 13.00
CA PHE A 25 9.07 -2.54 11.54
C PHE A 25 8.71 -1.13 11.04
N PRO A 26 9.40 -0.63 10.01
CA PRO A 26 8.97 0.58 9.31
C PRO A 26 7.53 0.47 8.82
N GLY A 27 6.83 1.59 8.77
CA GLY A 27 5.44 1.68 8.33
C GLY A 27 5.27 2.63 7.16
N VAL A 28 4.18 2.45 6.41
CA VAL A 28 3.76 3.38 5.35
C VAL A 28 3.01 4.55 5.98
N LEU A 29 3.41 5.78 5.66
CA LEU A 29 2.63 6.97 5.97
C LEU A 29 1.54 7.13 4.91
N VAL A 30 0.28 7.27 5.34
CA VAL A 30 -0.85 7.50 4.45
C VAL A 30 -1.42 8.89 4.72
N GLN A 31 -1.48 9.74 3.70
CA GLN A 31 -2.09 11.06 3.83
C GLN A 31 -3.61 10.94 4.11
N GLY A 32 -4.16 11.90 4.85
CA GLY A 32 -5.55 11.84 5.32
C GLY A 32 -6.60 11.83 4.19
N ASP A 33 -6.33 12.51 3.08
CA ASP A 33 -7.17 12.54 1.87
C ASP A 33 -7.16 11.19 1.12
N THR A 34 -5.99 10.56 1.03
CA THR A 34 -5.83 9.21 0.48
C THR A 34 -6.56 8.20 1.36
N LEU A 35 -6.36 8.26 2.68
CA LEU A 35 -7.08 7.41 3.64
C LEU A 35 -8.60 7.57 3.52
N HIS A 36 -9.09 8.81 3.48
CA HIS A 36 -10.50 9.13 3.30
C HIS A 36 -11.06 8.53 1.99
N THR A 37 -10.31 8.64 0.90
CA THR A 37 -10.70 8.08 -0.41
C THR A 37 -10.83 6.56 -0.36
N LEU A 38 -9.88 5.87 0.27
CA LEU A 38 -9.93 4.41 0.42
C LEU A 38 -11.15 3.98 1.26
N CYS A 39 -11.45 4.70 2.35
CA CYS A 39 -12.65 4.47 3.15
C CYS A 39 -13.94 4.70 2.36
N ALA A 40 -14.01 5.78 1.58
CA ALA A 40 -15.18 6.07 0.74
C ALA A 40 -15.42 4.98 -0.32
N GLN A 41 -14.36 4.46 -0.94
CA GLN A 41 -14.45 3.33 -1.87
C GLN A 41 -14.94 2.06 -1.17
N ALA A 42 -14.44 1.77 0.05
CA ALA A 42 -14.89 0.63 0.83
C ALA A 42 -16.38 0.73 1.20
N ILE A 43 -16.85 1.91 1.62
CA ILE A 43 -18.28 2.14 1.94
C ILE A 43 -19.16 1.91 0.71
N LYS A 44 -18.75 2.43 -0.45
CA LYS A 44 -19.48 2.21 -1.70
C LYS A 44 -19.59 0.71 -2.01
N ALA A 45 -18.50 -0.04 -1.82
CA ALA A 45 -18.48 -1.48 -2.03
C ALA A 45 -19.41 -2.26 -1.08
N LEU A 46 -19.59 -1.79 0.16
CA LEU A 46 -20.45 -2.44 1.15
C LEU A 46 -21.95 -2.27 0.90
N TRP A 47 -22.37 -1.33 0.05
CA TRP A 47 -23.78 -1.01 -0.18
C TRP A 47 -24.45 -1.76 -1.36
N ASP A 48 -23.87 -2.90 -1.77
CA ASP A 48 -24.45 -3.89 -2.70
C ASP A 48 -25.17 -3.28 -3.92
N ARG A 49 -24.46 -2.39 -4.62
CA ARG A 49 -24.92 -1.78 -5.88
C ARG A 49 -24.35 -2.54 -7.08
N PRO A 50 -25.04 -2.52 -8.24
CA PRO A 50 -24.57 -3.20 -9.45
C PRO A 50 -23.14 -2.82 -9.89
N ASP A 51 -22.65 -1.64 -9.51
CA ASP A 51 -21.32 -1.11 -9.88
C ASP A 51 -20.24 -1.33 -8.80
N VAL A 52 -20.51 -2.13 -7.75
CA VAL A 52 -19.57 -2.36 -6.62
C VAL A 52 -18.25 -3.02 -7.05
N ARG A 53 -18.28 -3.82 -8.11
CA ARG A 53 -17.11 -4.57 -8.57
C ARG A 53 -15.96 -3.66 -8.98
N ASP A 54 -16.24 -2.57 -9.68
CA ASP A 54 -15.22 -1.65 -10.18
C ASP A 54 -14.59 -0.89 -9.00
N GLU A 55 -15.42 -0.38 -8.10
CA GLU A 55 -15.00 0.31 -6.89
C GLU A 55 -14.14 -0.57 -5.98
N LEU A 56 -14.54 -1.83 -5.81
CA LEU A 56 -13.79 -2.81 -5.04
C LEU A 56 -12.47 -3.18 -5.74
N GLN A 57 -12.50 -3.33 -7.07
CA GLN A 57 -11.31 -3.62 -7.86
C GLN A 57 -10.30 -2.47 -7.79
N ASP A 58 -10.76 -1.23 -7.87
CA ASP A 58 -9.94 -0.03 -7.73
C ASP A 58 -9.35 0.10 -6.33
N LEU A 59 -10.16 -0.13 -5.29
CA LEU A 59 -9.68 -0.16 -3.91
C LEU A 59 -8.61 -1.24 -3.74
N HIS A 60 -8.86 -2.45 -4.26
CA HIS A 60 -7.93 -3.57 -4.20
C HIS A 60 -6.61 -3.25 -4.91
N ASN A 61 -6.67 -2.68 -6.12
CA ASN A 61 -5.49 -2.29 -6.89
C ASN A 61 -4.66 -1.22 -6.17
N LYS A 62 -5.32 -0.23 -5.54
CA LYS A 62 -4.64 0.78 -4.73
C LYS A 62 -3.90 0.13 -3.58
N LEU A 63 -4.59 -0.67 -2.76
CA LEU A 63 -4.00 -1.37 -1.61
C LEU A 63 -2.81 -2.25 -2.01
N LEU A 64 -2.93 -2.98 -3.12
CA LEU A 64 -1.83 -3.78 -3.66
C LEU A 64 -0.65 -2.95 -4.11
N SER A 65 -0.89 -1.79 -4.74
CA SER A 65 0.20 -0.87 -5.09
C SER A 65 0.94 -0.36 -3.85
N MET A 66 0.22 -0.07 -2.75
CA MET A 66 0.85 0.33 -1.48
C MET A 66 1.69 -0.82 -0.91
N LEU A 67 1.14 -2.04 -0.94
CA LEU A 67 1.82 -3.23 -0.42
C LEU A 67 3.05 -3.61 -1.26
N ALA A 68 2.96 -3.49 -2.59
CA ALA A 68 4.09 -3.73 -3.48
C ALA A 68 5.22 -2.75 -3.22
N HIS A 69 4.90 -1.44 -3.10
CA HIS A 69 5.88 -0.43 -2.73
C HIS A 69 6.55 -0.75 -1.40
N TYR A 70 5.76 -1.08 -0.36
CA TYR A 70 6.28 -1.47 0.95
C TYR A 70 7.27 -2.65 0.87
N LYS A 71 6.92 -3.70 0.11
CA LYS A 71 7.78 -4.88 -0.08
C LYS A 71 9.07 -4.54 -0.81
N THR A 72 9.01 -3.70 -1.85
CA THR A 72 10.21 -3.24 -2.56
C THR A 72 11.17 -2.54 -1.61
N VAL A 73 10.67 -1.60 -0.79
CA VAL A 73 11.49 -0.90 0.19
C VAL A 73 12.08 -1.87 1.22
N PHE A 74 11.29 -2.82 1.73
CA PHE A 74 11.80 -3.83 2.67
C PHE A 74 12.92 -4.69 2.05
N ASN A 75 12.76 -5.09 0.78
CA ASN A 75 13.77 -5.85 0.08
C ASN A 75 15.04 -5.03 -0.18
N GLU A 76 14.91 -3.76 -0.59
CA GLU A 76 16.04 -2.83 -0.79
C GLU A 76 16.86 -2.62 0.48
N HIS A 77 16.20 -2.51 1.63
CA HIS A 77 16.84 -2.32 2.94
C HIS A 77 17.08 -3.63 3.70
N GLN A 78 16.89 -4.79 3.06
CA GLN A 78 17.14 -6.12 3.61
C GLN A 78 16.37 -6.44 4.92
N PHE A 79 15.18 -5.87 5.08
CA PHE A 79 14.30 -6.18 6.20
C PHE A 79 13.47 -7.44 5.95
N ALA A 80 13.26 -8.22 7.00
CA ALA A 80 12.25 -9.28 6.99
C ALA A 80 10.85 -8.66 6.92
N LEU A 81 9.98 -9.21 6.08
CA LEU A 81 8.58 -8.78 6.02
C LEU A 81 7.85 -9.12 7.33
N PRO A 82 6.99 -8.24 7.85
CA PRO A 82 6.24 -8.47 9.08
C PRO A 82 5.00 -9.36 8.88
N PHE A 83 4.91 -10.06 7.74
CA PHE A 83 3.81 -10.93 7.37
C PHE A 83 4.29 -12.03 6.43
N VAL A 84 3.51 -13.10 6.33
CA VAL A 84 3.74 -14.19 5.37
C VAL A 84 2.90 -13.94 4.12
N GLU A 85 3.49 -14.13 2.95
CA GLU A 85 2.81 -14.04 1.66
C GLU A 85 1.73 -15.13 1.59
N THR A 86 0.46 -14.74 1.64
CA THR A 86 -0.62 -15.68 1.35
C THR A 86 -0.77 -15.73 -0.17
N LEU A 87 -0.24 -16.78 -0.80
CA LEU A 87 -0.47 -17.05 -2.21
C LEU A 87 -1.96 -17.38 -2.39
N MET A 88 -2.76 -16.41 -2.81
CA MET A 88 -4.11 -16.70 -3.29
C MET A 88 -4.01 -17.31 -4.69
N PRO A 89 -4.45 -18.57 -4.89
CA PRO A 89 -4.09 -19.37 -6.07
C PRO A 89 -4.56 -18.82 -7.42
N ASN A 90 -5.41 -17.79 -7.47
CA ASN A 90 -5.98 -17.25 -8.70
C ASN A 90 -5.83 -15.71 -8.87
N TYR A 91 -5.03 -15.03 -8.04
CA TYR A 91 -4.82 -13.59 -8.19
C TYR A 91 -3.53 -13.30 -8.97
N SER A 92 -3.66 -13.04 -10.28
CA SER A 92 -2.53 -12.58 -11.10
C SER A 92 -2.41 -11.05 -11.03
N PHE A 93 -1.62 -10.56 -10.07
CA PHE A 93 -1.20 -9.17 -10.08
C PHE A 93 -0.26 -8.94 -11.27
N ARG A 94 -0.71 -8.19 -12.28
CA ARG A 94 0.17 -7.65 -13.33
C ARG A 94 0.41 -6.17 -13.02
N PRO A 95 1.58 -5.79 -12.45
CA PRO A 95 1.90 -4.39 -12.29
C PRO A 95 1.97 -3.74 -13.68
N LYS A 96 1.26 -2.61 -13.86
CA LYS A 96 1.27 -1.83 -15.11
C LYS A 96 2.63 -1.16 -15.43
N PHE A 97 3.66 -1.39 -14.62
CA PHE A 97 4.95 -0.68 -14.72
C PHE A 97 6.05 -1.46 -15.48
N LEU A 98 5.73 -2.52 -16.22
CA LEU A 98 6.71 -3.30 -16.99
C LEU A 98 6.31 -3.54 -18.46
N SER A 99 5.61 -2.60 -19.10
CA SER A 99 5.29 -2.72 -20.54
C SER A 99 6.06 -1.79 -21.47
N ASP A 100 6.92 -0.89 -20.98
CA ASP A 100 7.57 0.12 -21.83
C ASP A 100 9.11 0.00 -21.80
N ALA A 101 9.62 -1.22 -21.87
CA ALA A 101 11.03 -1.48 -22.14
C ALA A 101 11.19 -2.78 -22.96
N ALA A 102 10.87 -2.71 -24.24
CA ALA A 102 11.38 -3.58 -25.30
C ALA A 102 11.31 -2.84 -26.64
#